data_AF-A0A7V9DZT1-F1
#
_entry.id   AF-A0A7V9DZT1-F1
#
_cell.length_a   1.000
_cell.length_b   1.000
_cell.length_c   1.000
_cell.angle_alpha   90.00
_cell.angle_beta   90.00
_cell.angle_gamma   90.00
#
_symmetry.space_group_name_H-M   'P 1'
#
loop_
_entity.id
_entity.type
_entity.pdbx_description
1 polymer ?
#
loop_
_entity_poly.entity_id
_entity_poly.type
_entity_poly.pdbx_seq_one_letter_code
_entity_poly.pdbx_strand_id
1 'polypeptide(L)'
;MSSKKFLRQRRKLPLACAAMALAVSGSALASSHREAPFISGQPTVDGTDFYMFRSYEAGRQDFVTAIADYIPFQDPQNAPIFAPFNQDALYEIHFDNNGDGREDLTFQFRFRNTSKGASLMVGGQNVRIPLIYSGPVSGVNPATLNRRETYTVEVVRGDRRSGTRSGRVTN
;
A
#
# COMPACT_ATOMS: atom_id res chain seq x y z
N MET A 1 31.89 40.83 -50.40
CA MET A 1 31.56 39.42 -50.67
C MET A 1 32.25 38.56 -49.61
N SER A 2 31.74 38.39 -48.38
CA SER A 2 30.57 37.66 -47.88
C SER A 2 30.51 36.16 -48.20
N SER A 3 31.00 35.35 -47.25
CA SER A 3 30.20 34.40 -46.44
C SER A 3 30.97 33.09 -46.18
N LYS A 4 31.46 32.92 -44.93
CA LYS A 4 31.97 31.62 -44.44
C LYS A 4 30.78 30.80 -43.94
N LYS A 5 30.50 29.66 -44.57
CA LYS A 5 29.45 28.72 -44.15
C LYS A 5 29.82 28.07 -42.82
N PHE A 6 29.11 28.40 -41.75
CA PHE A 6 29.18 27.70 -40.47
C PHE A 6 28.44 26.36 -40.59
N LEU A 7 29.17 25.26 -40.48
CA LEU A 7 28.61 23.91 -40.49
C LEU A 7 27.92 23.65 -39.14
N ARG A 8 26.60 23.52 -39.17
CA ARG A 8 25.76 23.23 -38.00
C ARG A 8 26.07 21.80 -37.51
N GLN A 9 26.94 21.64 -36.52
CA GLN A 9 27.17 20.36 -35.84
C GLN A 9 25.84 19.86 -35.28
N ARG A 10 25.36 18.73 -35.83
CA ARG A 10 24.10 18.10 -35.41
C ARG A 10 24.26 17.62 -33.96
N ARG A 11 23.35 18.06 -33.08
CA ARG A 11 23.19 17.63 -31.68
C ARG A 11 23.00 16.11 -31.59
N LYS A 12 24.10 15.33 -31.65
CA LYS A 12 24.11 13.88 -31.42
C LYS A 12 24.41 13.50 -29.96
N LEU A 13 24.84 14.47 -29.16
CA LEU A 13 25.20 14.28 -27.75
C LEU A 13 24.05 13.81 -26.84
N PRO A 14 22.79 14.30 -26.95
CA PRO A 14 21.75 13.91 -26.00
C PRO A 14 21.26 12.47 -26.21
N LEU A 15 21.31 11.94 -27.44
CA LEU A 15 20.91 10.56 -27.73
C LEU A 15 21.90 9.53 -27.17
N ALA A 16 23.20 9.85 -27.23
CA ALA A 16 24.24 8.97 -26.71
C ALA A 16 24.18 8.84 -25.18
N CYS A 17 23.88 9.94 -24.47
CA CYS A 17 23.71 9.90 -23.01
C CYS A 17 22.47 9.09 -22.59
N ALA A 18 21.35 9.20 -23.32
CA ALA A 18 20.14 8.43 -23.03
C ALA A 18 20.33 6.92 -23.25
N ALA A 19 21.05 6.54 -24.33
CA ALA A 19 21.37 5.14 -24.61
C ALA A 19 22.31 4.54 -23.55
N MET A 20 23.24 5.34 -23.02
CA MET A 20 24.15 4.91 -21.96
C MET A 20 23.45 4.75 -20.61
N ALA A 21 22.50 5.63 -20.30
CA ALA A 21 21.68 5.50 -19.09
C ALA A 21 20.84 4.21 -19.10
N LEU A 22 20.28 3.84 -20.25
CA LEU A 22 19.55 2.57 -20.42
C LEU A 22 20.47 1.33 -20.40
N ALA A 23 21.72 1.47 -20.85
CA ALA A 23 22.69 0.37 -20.84
C ALA A 23 23.31 0.13 -19.45
N VAL A 24 23.27 1.13 -18.55
CA VAL A 24 23.83 1.05 -17.19
C VAL A 24 22.77 0.74 -16.13
N SER A 25 21.47 0.74 -16.49
CA SER A 25 20.43 0.16 -15.63
C SER A 25 20.65 -1.35 -15.51
N GLY A 26 21.44 -1.75 -14.51
CA GLY A 26 21.67 -3.15 -14.15
C GLY A 26 20.36 -3.86 -13.84
N SER A 27 20.36 -5.19 -13.97
CA SER A 27 19.24 -6.02 -13.55
C SER A 27 18.91 -5.75 -12.09
N ALA A 28 17.75 -5.17 -11.81
CA ALA A 28 17.25 -5.09 -10.45
C ALA A 28 16.95 -6.53 -9.99
N LEU A 29 17.75 -7.04 -9.07
CA LEU A 29 17.41 -8.25 -8.34
C LEU A 29 16.23 -7.90 -7.44
N ALA A 30 15.02 -8.27 -7.86
CA ALA A 30 13.85 -8.18 -7.00
C ALA A 30 14.10 -9.07 -5.77
N SER A 31 14.17 -8.46 -4.58
CA SER A 31 14.25 -9.21 -3.33
C SER A 31 12.87 -9.80 -3.02
N SER A 32 12.83 -11.06 -2.62
CA SER A 32 11.63 -11.66 -2.03
C SER A 32 11.41 -11.05 -0.64
N HIS A 33 10.38 -10.22 -0.46
CA HIS A 33 10.09 -9.54 0.81
C HIS A 33 9.71 -10.53 1.94
N ARG A 34 9.13 -11.68 1.57
CA ARG A 34 8.74 -12.73 2.50
C ARG A 34 9.93 -13.47 3.14
N GLU A 35 11.09 -13.42 2.50
CA GLU A 35 12.31 -14.12 2.96
C GLU A 35 13.15 -13.30 3.95
N ALA A 36 12.80 -12.03 4.19
CA ALA A 36 13.41 -11.25 5.24
C ALA A 36 13.11 -11.91 6.61
N PRO A 37 14.13 -12.19 7.46
CA PRO A 37 13.94 -12.95 8.71
C PRO A 37 12.88 -12.38 9.67
N PHE A 38 12.64 -11.06 9.62
CA PHE A 38 11.63 -10.42 10.45
C PHE A 38 10.19 -10.63 9.92
N ILE A 39 10.02 -10.58 8.60
CA ILE A 39 8.70 -10.69 7.94
C ILE A 39 8.24 -12.15 7.89
N SER A 40 9.16 -13.11 7.77
CA SER A 40 8.83 -14.54 7.78
C SER A 40 8.11 -14.99 9.06
N GLY A 41 8.40 -14.36 10.20
CA GLY A 41 7.70 -14.57 11.48
C GLY A 41 6.44 -13.70 11.66
N GLN A 42 6.18 -12.74 10.78
CA GLN A 42 5.07 -11.79 10.86
C GLN A 42 4.36 -11.63 9.50
N PRO A 43 3.73 -12.69 8.97
CA PRO A 43 3.16 -12.68 7.62
C PRO A 43 2.05 -11.64 7.40
N THR A 44 1.42 -11.15 8.48
CA THR A 44 0.39 -10.09 8.42
C THR A 44 0.96 -8.70 8.11
N VAL A 45 2.28 -8.51 8.14
CA VAL A 45 2.95 -7.27 7.73
C VAL A 45 3.79 -7.45 6.46
N ASP A 46 3.61 -8.58 5.76
CA ASP A 46 4.26 -8.84 4.49
C ASP A 46 3.67 -7.95 3.40
N GLY A 47 4.45 -6.97 2.94
CA GLY A 47 4.09 -6.08 1.83
C GLY A 47 4.45 -6.73 0.50
N THR A 48 3.49 -6.85 -0.41
CA THR A 48 3.68 -7.56 -1.68
C THR A 48 4.08 -6.60 -2.78
N ASP A 49 3.34 -5.51 -2.94
CA ASP A 49 3.47 -4.60 -4.06
C ASP A 49 3.16 -3.16 -3.65
N PHE A 50 3.78 -2.21 -4.36
CA PHE A 50 3.48 -0.79 -4.25
C PHE A 50 3.28 -0.20 -5.64
N TYR A 51 2.16 0.50 -5.82
CA TYR A 51 1.80 1.15 -7.07
C TYR A 51 1.62 2.66 -6.84
N MET A 52 2.13 3.46 -7.77
CA MET A 52 1.96 4.91 -7.75
C MET A 52 1.75 5.42 -9.17
N PHE A 53 0.66 6.14 -9.40
CA PHE A 53 0.28 6.67 -10.71
C PHE A 53 -0.54 7.94 -10.59
N ARG A 54 -0.54 8.76 -11.64
CA ARG A 54 -1.46 9.91 -11.71
C ARG A 54 -2.89 9.41 -11.75
N SER A 55 -3.76 9.99 -10.94
CA SER A 55 -5.16 9.56 -10.85
C SER A 55 -5.87 9.69 -12.19
N TYR A 56 -6.61 8.65 -12.55
CA TYR A 56 -7.49 8.61 -13.73
C TYR A 56 -8.96 8.85 -13.36
N GLU A 57 -9.26 9.08 -12.07
CA GLU A 57 -10.61 9.37 -11.59
C GLU A 57 -11.07 10.75 -12.09
N ALA A 58 -12.29 10.81 -12.65
CA ALA A 58 -12.86 12.05 -13.17
C ALA A 58 -12.91 13.14 -12.08
N GLY A 59 -12.37 14.32 -12.37
CA GLY A 59 -12.30 15.44 -11.42
C GLY A 59 -11.11 15.39 -10.45
N ARG A 60 -10.19 14.41 -10.60
CA ARG A 60 -8.99 14.27 -9.74
C ARG A 60 -7.69 14.26 -10.54
N GLN A 61 -7.64 14.99 -11.65
CA GLN A 61 -6.50 14.99 -12.58
C GLN A 61 -5.20 15.54 -11.97
N ASP A 62 -5.31 16.29 -10.87
CA ASP A 62 -4.19 16.87 -10.11
C ASP A 62 -3.72 15.98 -8.95
N PHE A 63 -4.26 14.77 -8.82
CA PHE A 63 -3.91 13.85 -7.74
C PHE A 63 -3.01 12.72 -8.21
N VAL A 64 -2.21 12.21 -7.27
CA VAL A 64 -1.51 10.93 -7.39
C VAL A 64 -2.26 9.90 -6.55
N THR A 65 -2.46 8.72 -7.13
CA THR A 65 -2.97 7.54 -6.43
C THR A 65 -1.79 6.67 -6.04
N ALA A 66 -1.73 6.28 -4.77
CA ALA A 66 -0.78 5.31 -4.25
C ALA A 66 -1.53 4.15 -3.62
N ILE A 67 -1.04 2.93 -3.85
CA ILE A 67 -1.63 1.68 -3.37
C ILE A 67 -0.48 0.84 -2.80
N ALA A 68 -0.68 0.27 -1.61
CA ALA A 68 0.25 -0.65 -0.99
C ALA A 68 -0.51 -1.93 -0.63
N ASP A 69 -0.09 -3.04 -1.21
CA ASP A 69 -0.71 -4.34 -1.01
C ASP A 69 0.06 -5.14 0.05
N TYR A 70 -0.70 -5.86 0.87
CA TYR A 70 -0.18 -6.66 1.98
C TYR A 70 -0.91 -7.99 2.06
N ILE A 71 -0.25 -8.98 2.67
CA ILE A 71 -0.80 -10.31 2.94
C ILE A 71 -1.18 -11.04 1.65
N PRO A 72 -0.22 -11.70 0.98
CA PRO A 72 -0.48 -12.36 -0.30
C PRO A 72 -1.44 -13.55 -0.17
N PHE A 73 -1.96 -14.02 -1.31
CA PHE A 73 -2.72 -15.28 -1.44
C PHE A 73 -4.07 -15.33 -0.69
N GLN A 74 -4.77 -14.20 -0.55
CA GLN A 74 -6.14 -14.16 0.00
C GLN A 74 -7.22 -14.46 -1.05
N ASP A 75 -7.10 -15.61 -1.73
CA ASP A 75 -8.02 -16.00 -2.80
C ASP A 75 -9.46 -16.22 -2.31
N PRO A 76 -10.50 -15.99 -3.17
CA PRO A 76 -11.91 -16.14 -2.78
C PRO A 76 -12.26 -17.51 -2.19
N GLN A 77 -11.57 -18.58 -2.58
CA GLN A 77 -11.78 -19.94 -2.09
C GLN A 77 -11.45 -20.11 -0.60
N ASN A 78 -10.67 -19.19 -0.01
CA ASN A 78 -10.37 -19.19 1.42
C ASN A 78 -11.52 -18.64 2.27
N ALA A 79 -12.57 -18.11 1.64
CA ALA A 79 -13.78 -17.67 2.31
C ALA A 79 -14.39 -18.77 3.22
N PRO A 80 -14.90 -18.42 4.41
CA PRO A 80 -14.99 -17.09 5.03
C PRO A 80 -13.80 -16.78 5.97
N ILE A 81 -12.62 -17.35 5.71
CA ILE A 81 -11.44 -17.32 6.60
C ILE A 81 -10.30 -16.58 5.88
N PHE A 82 -10.24 -15.28 6.13
CA PHE A 82 -9.20 -14.37 5.63
C PHE A 82 -8.30 -13.90 6.77
N ALA A 83 -7.04 -13.58 6.47
CA ALA A 83 -6.11 -13.05 7.45
C ALA A 83 -6.36 -11.54 7.63
N PRO A 84 -6.51 -11.04 8.88
CA PRO A 84 -6.65 -9.61 9.13
C PRO A 84 -5.31 -8.88 9.07
N PHE A 85 -5.35 -7.56 8.94
CA PHE A 85 -4.20 -6.72 9.25
C PHE A 85 -3.80 -6.84 10.73
N ASN A 86 -2.51 -6.67 11.01
CA ASN A 86 -1.99 -6.71 12.36
C ASN A 86 -2.38 -5.43 13.13
N GLN A 87 -3.05 -5.59 14.27
CA GLN A 87 -3.52 -4.47 15.09
C GLN A 87 -2.38 -3.78 15.87
N ASP A 88 -1.26 -4.46 16.06
CA ASP A 88 -0.07 -3.94 16.75
C ASP A 88 0.92 -3.28 15.78
N ALA A 89 0.70 -3.42 14.47
CA ALA A 89 1.54 -2.81 13.45
C ALA A 89 1.16 -1.37 13.15
N LEU A 90 2.14 -0.62 12.62
CA LEU A 90 1.96 0.68 11.99
C LEU A 90 2.39 0.55 10.54
N TYR A 91 1.45 0.66 9.63
CA TYR A 91 1.70 0.59 8.19
C TYR A 91 1.89 2.01 7.66
N GLU A 92 2.86 2.22 6.78
CA GLU A 92 3.21 3.56 6.33
C GLU A 92 3.58 3.60 4.85
N ILE A 93 3.19 4.69 4.19
CA ILE A 93 3.68 5.05 2.85
C ILE A 93 4.45 6.35 3.00
N HIS A 94 5.71 6.35 2.60
CA HIS A 94 6.62 7.49 2.69
C HIS A 94 6.79 8.14 1.33
N PHE A 95 6.73 9.47 1.30
CA PHE A 95 7.00 10.28 0.12
C PHE A 95 8.13 11.25 0.41
N ASP A 96 9.22 11.11 -0.33
CA ASP A 96 10.24 12.13 -0.53
C ASP A 96 9.87 12.90 -1.81
N ASN A 97 9.63 14.20 -1.71
CA ASN A 97 9.27 15.05 -2.84
C ASN A 97 10.34 16.09 -3.17
N ASN A 98 11.49 16.05 -2.49
CA ASN A 98 12.60 16.98 -2.66
C ASN A 98 13.91 16.30 -3.13
N GLY A 99 13.99 14.97 -3.00
CA GLY A 99 15.08 14.12 -3.47
C GLY A 99 16.24 13.94 -2.50
N ASP A 100 16.08 14.24 -1.21
CA ASP A 100 17.12 14.08 -0.18
C ASP A 100 17.16 12.68 0.47
N GLY A 101 16.25 11.78 0.07
CA GLY A 101 16.13 10.44 0.62
C GLY A 101 15.47 10.37 1.99
N ARG A 102 14.78 11.44 2.42
CA ARG A 102 14.01 11.50 3.66
C ARG A 102 12.56 11.82 3.34
N GLU A 103 11.65 11.28 4.14
CA GLU A 103 10.24 11.52 3.93
C GLU A 103 9.83 12.96 4.29
N ASP A 104 9.15 13.63 3.36
CA ASP A 104 8.48 14.91 3.60
C ASP A 104 7.02 14.71 4.02
N LEU A 105 6.44 13.57 3.62
CA LEU A 105 5.05 13.23 3.84
C LEU A 105 4.91 11.73 4.10
N THR A 106 4.26 11.38 5.22
CA THR A 106 3.95 9.99 5.56
C THR A 106 2.46 9.82 5.78
N PHE A 107 1.87 8.83 5.13
CA PHE A 107 0.53 8.35 5.45
C PHE A 107 0.65 7.15 6.38
N GLN A 108 0.10 7.28 7.60
CA GLN A 108 0.12 6.25 8.64
C GLN A 108 -1.24 5.57 8.73
N PHE A 109 -1.25 4.24 8.66
CA PHE A 109 -2.44 3.41 8.76
C PHE A 109 -2.37 2.56 10.02
N ARG A 110 -3.49 2.50 10.75
CA ARG A 110 -3.69 1.58 11.87
C ARG A 110 -5.00 0.85 11.70
N PHE A 111 -4.97 -0.48 11.86
CA PHE A 111 -6.13 -1.33 11.71
C PHE A 111 -6.63 -1.81 13.08
N ARG A 112 -7.93 -2.02 13.18
CA ARG A 112 -8.58 -2.56 14.37
C ARG A 112 -9.62 -3.59 13.98
N ASN A 113 -9.59 -4.73 14.65
CA ASN A 113 -10.55 -5.81 14.45
C ASN A 113 -11.47 -5.94 15.66
N THR A 114 -12.78 -5.96 15.41
CA THR A 114 -13.81 -6.16 16.43
C THR A 114 -14.66 -7.38 16.07
N SER A 115 -14.78 -8.33 16.98
CA SER A 115 -15.69 -9.46 16.83
C SER A 115 -17.07 -9.15 17.43
N LYS A 116 -18.14 -9.57 16.75
CA LYS A 116 -19.52 -9.56 17.27
C LYS A 116 -19.84 -10.80 18.10
N GLY A 117 -18.94 -11.78 18.17
CA GLY A 117 -19.13 -13.00 18.94
C GLY A 117 -20.22 -13.91 18.37
N ALA A 118 -20.37 -13.97 17.06
CA ALA A 118 -21.36 -14.82 16.40
C ALA A 118 -21.22 -16.28 16.87
N SER A 119 -22.36 -16.92 17.08
CA SER A 119 -22.46 -18.28 17.60
C SER A 119 -23.49 -19.10 16.83
N LEU A 120 -23.28 -20.41 16.81
CA LEU A 120 -24.24 -21.40 16.32
C LEU A 120 -24.80 -22.20 17.50
N MET A 121 -26.07 -22.62 17.38
CA MET A 121 -26.69 -23.52 18.33
C MET A 121 -26.28 -24.96 18.02
N VAL A 122 -25.50 -25.59 18.90
CA VAL A 122 -25.03 -26.97 18.75
C VAL A 122 -25.45 -27.74 20.00
N GLY A 123 -26.36 -28.71 19.85
CA GLY A 123 -26.83 -29.52 20.98
C GLY A 123 -27.45 -28.72 22.13
N GLY A 124 -28.12 -27.60 21.82
CA GLY A 124 -28.71 -26.71 22.83
C GLY A 124 -27.74 -25.71 23.48
N GLN A 125 -26.49 -25.64 23.02
CA GLN A 125 -25.49 -24.69 23.49
C GLN A 125 -25.11 -23.68 22.41
N ASN A 126 -24.89 -22.42 22.80
CA ASN A 126 -24.33 -21.39 21.92
C ASN A 126 -22.81 -21.53 21.84
N VAL A 127 -22.31 -21.95 20.68
CA VAL A 127 -20.88 -22.14 20.40
C VAL A 127 -20.39 -21.04 19.47
N ARG A 128 -19.38 -20.26 19.91
CA ARG A 128 -18.78 -19.21 19.08
C ARG A 128 -18.07 -19.80 17.86
N ILE A 129 -18.18 -19.11 16.74
CA ILE A 129 -17.51 -19.50 15.49
C ILE A 129 -16.36 -18.55 15.14
N PRO A 130 -15.27 -19.06 14.53
CA PRO A 130 -14.13 -18.24 14.12
C PRO A 130 -14.33 -17.54 12.77
N LEU A 131 -15.46 -17.78 12.09
CA LEU A 131 -15.72 -17.29 10.73
C LEU A 131 -15.92 -15.77 10.72
N ILE A 132 -15.42 -15.09 9.68
CA ILE A 132 -15.55 -13.63 9.53
C ILE A 132 -17.00 -13.22 9.27
N TYR A 133 -17.75 -14.06 8.56
CA TYR A 133 -19.17 -13.89 8.31
C TYR A 133 -19.88 -15.24 8.31
N SER A 134 -21.16 -15.23 8.65
CA SER A 134 -22.01 -16.43 8.77
C SER A 134 -23.26 -16.37 7.89
N GLY A 135 -23.21 -15.57 6.83
CA GLY A 135 -24.29 -15.37 5.87
C GLY A 135 -23.91 -14.32 4.81
N PRO A 136 -24.85 -13.94 3.91
CA PRO A 136 -24.60 -12.95 2.87
C PRO A 136 -24.11 -11.62 3.44
N VAL A 137 -23.10 -11.01 2.80
CA VAL A 137 -22.58 -9.69 3.15
C VAL A 137 -23.26 -8.64 2.26
N SER A 138 -24.17 -7.85 2.83
CA SER A 138 -25.01 -6.89 2.09
C SER A 138 -24.59 -5.42 2.24
N GLY A 139 -23.43 -5.15 2.85
CA GLY A 139 -22.92 -3.80 3.06
C GLY A 139 -21.64 -3.78 3.90
N VAL A 140 -21.28 -2.60 4.42
CA VAL A 140 -20.02 -2.37 5.14
C VAL A 140 -20.00 -2.96 6.57
N ASN A 141 -21.17 -3.10 7.22
CA ASN A 141 -21.28 -3.66 8.57
C ASN A 141 -22.61 -4.41 8.82
N PRO A 142 -22.97 -5.43 8.01
CA PRO A 142 -24.22 -6.17 8.18
C PRO A 142 -24.17 -7.05 9.44
N ALA A 143 -25.34 -7.47 9.94
CA ALA A 143 -25.44 -8.36 11.11
C ALA A 143 -24.70 -9.71 10.90
N THR A 144 -24.62 -10.17 9.65
CA THR A 144 -23.93 -11.40 9.22
C THR A 144 -22.40 -11.30 9.29
N LEU A 145 -21.82 -10.10 9.36
CA LEU A 145 -20.39 -9.88 9.51
C LEU A 145 -19.99 -10.00 10.99
N ASN A 146 -19.34 -11.10 11.35
CA ASN A 146 -18.85 -11.39 12.69
C ASN A 146 -17.56 -10.65 13.04
N ARG A 147 -16.61 -10.50 12.10
CA ARG A 147 -15.38 -9.71 12.33
C ARG A 147 -15.41 -8.47 11.46
N ARG A 148 -15.46 -7.29 12.09
CA ARG A 148 -15.34 -5.99 11.42
C ARG A 148 -13.93 -5.47 11.58
N GLU A 149 -13.27 -5.18 10.46
CA GLU A 149 -12.00 -4.47 10.42
C GLU A 149 -12.26 -2.99 10.08
N THR A 150 -11.69 -2.10 10.86
CA THR A 150 -11.70 -0.65 10.62
C THR A 150 -10.28 -0.13 10.59
N TYR A 151 -10.09 1.05 10.02
CA TYR A 151 -8.79 1.69 9.93
C TYR A 151 -8.85 3.18 10.26
N THR A 152 -7.72 3.72 10.69
CA THR A 152 -7.48 5.16 10.69
C THR A 152 -6.31 5.50 9.79
N VAL A 153 -6.44 6.60 9.05
CA VAL A 153 -5.35 7.20 8.28
C VAL A 153 -4.99 8.54 8.91
N GLU A 154 -3.70 8.77 9.14
CA GLU A 154 -3.16 10.03 9.62
C GLU A 154 -2.03 10.49 8.71
N VAL A 155 -1.96 11.80 8.44
CA VAL A 155 -0.92 12.39 7.62
C VAL A 155 0.11 13.09 8.50
N VAL A 156 1.36 12.68 8.39
CA VAL A 156 2.52 13.31 9.03
C VAL A 156 3.29 14.10 7.98
N ARG A 157 3.58 15.38 8.26
CA ARG A 157 4.44 16.22 7.43
C ARG A 157 5.79 16.45 8.11
N GLY A 158 6.87 16.27 7.36
CA GLY A 158 8.22 16.09 7.87
C GLY A 158 8.46 14.67 8.40
N ASP A 159 9.45 14.54 9.28
CA ASP A 159 9.86 13.25 9.87
C ASP A 159 8.66 12.43 10.39
N ARG A 160 8.60 11.15 10.02
CA ARG A 160 7.49 10.24 10.32
C ARG A 160 7.19 10.06 11.82
N ARG A 161 8.15 10.37 12.70
CA ARG A 161 8.01 10.23 14.17
C ARG A 161 7.77 11.58 14.84
N SER A 162 8.54 12.60 14.51
CA SER A 162 8.50 13.91 15.17
C SER A 162 7.76 15.01 14.38
N GLY A 163 7.36 14.75 13.14
CA GLY A 163 6.67 15.69 12.27
C GLY A 163 5.26 16.06 12.74
N THR A 164 4.67 17.03 12.05
CA THR A 164 3.35 17.56 12.38
C THR A 164 2.27 16.61 11.85
N ARG A 165 1.41 16.15 12.76
CA ARG A 165 0.28 15.27 12.46
C ARG A 165 -0.96 16.06 12.11
N SER A 166 -1.70 15.61 11.10
CA SER A 166 -2.92 16.27 10.64
C SER A 166 -3.86 15.29 9.93
N GLY A 167 -5.15 15.64 9.85
CA GLY A 167 -6.10 14.97 8.96
C GLY A 167 -6.36 13.50 9.30
N ARG A 168 -6.58 13.18 10.58
CA ARG A 168 -6.97 11.82 10.99
C ARG A 168 -8.37 11.50 10.48
N VAL A 169 -8.49 10.48 9.63
CA VAL A 169 -9.78 9.98 9.08
C VAL A 169 -9.98 8.53 9.52
N THR A 170 -11.24 8.14 9.77
CA THR A 170 -11.67 6.75 10.04
C THR A 170 -12.72 6.34 9.03
N ASN A 171 -12.84 5.03 8.77
CA ASN A 171 -13.96 4.45 8.02
C ASN A 171 -15.13 3.99 8.92
#